data_AF-A0A2E8ECM8-F1
#
_entry.id   AF-A0A2E8ECM8-F1
#
_cell.length_a   1.000
_cell.length_b   1.000
_cell.length_c   1.000
_cell.angle_alpha   90.00
_cell.angle_beta   90.00
_cell.angle_gamma   90.00
#
_symmetry.space_group_name_H-M   'P 1'
#
loop_
_entity.id
_entity.type
_entity.pdbx_description
1 polymer ?
#
loop_
_entity_poly.entity_id
_entity_poly.type
_entity_poly.pdbx_seq_one_letter_code
_entity_poly.pdbx_strand_id
1 'polypeptide(L)' 'MARNKPLAYKLRLNKAGRQNRSVPAWIIAKTQGGVRFSPKSRRNWRRSKIKA' A
#
# COMPACT_ATOMS: atom_id res chain seq x y z
N MET A 1 -15.34 -16.34 -7.08
CA MET A 1 -15.45 -14.86 -6.94
C MET A 1 -14.10 -14.10 -7.02
N ALA A 2 -13.16 -14.52 -7.89
CA ALA A 2 -11.89 -13.80 -8.05
C ALA A 2 -11.88 -12.83 -9.25
N ARG A 3 -12.60 -13.17 -10.32
CA ARG A 3 -12.61 -12.43 -11.60
C ARG A 3 -13.61 -11.27 -11.61
N ASN A 4 -14.89 -11.56 -11.33
CA ASN A 4 -15.95 -10.56 -11.34
C ASN A 4 -16.12 -9.99 -9.93
N LYS A 5 -15.57 -8.80 -9.71
CA LYS A 5 -15.63 -8.04 -8.45
C LYS A 5 -16.45 -6.76 -8.68
N PRO A 6 -17.32 -6.36 -7.74
CA PRO A 6 -18.03 -5.08 -7.82
C PRO A 6 -17.04 -3.92 -7.82
N LEU A 7 -17.45 -2.79 -8.40
CA LEU A 7 -16.60 -1.60 -8.55
C LEU A 7 -16.00 -1.13 -7.22
N ALA A 8 -16.81 -1.04 -6.17
CA ALA A 8 -16.38 -0.61 -4.84
C ALA A 8 -15.22 -1.45 -4.31
N TYR A 9 -15.28 -2.77 -4.51
CA TYR A 9 -14.23 -3.69 -4.09
C TYR A 9 -12.94 -3.48 -4.90
N LYS A 10 -13.04 -3.25 -6.22
CA LYS A 10 -11.87 -2.92 -7.07
C LYS A 10 -11.19 -1.63 -6.63
N LEU A 11 -11.95 -0.60 -6.26
CA LEU A 11 -11.39 0.67 -5.77
C LEU A 11 -10.63 0.49 -4.45
N ARG A 12 -11.16 -0.30 -3.52
CA ARG A 12 -10.48 -0.65 -2.25
C ARG A 12 -9.17 -1.40 -2.50
N LEU A 13 -9.18 -2.37 -3.43
CA LEU A 13 -7.95 -3.06 -3.83
C LEU A 13 -6.93 -2.13 -4.48
N ASN A 14 -7.36 -1.24 -5.37
CA ASN A 14 -6.47 -0.25 -6.01
C ASN A 14 -5.85 0.69 -4.98
N LYS A 15 -6.63 1.18 -4.01
CA LYS A 15 -6.12 1.97 -2.88
C LYS A 15 -5.07 1.18 -2.08
N ALA A 16 -5.36 -0.08 -1.74
CA ALA A 16 -4.43 -0.94 -1.01
C ALA A 16 -3.14 -1.21 -1.80
N GLY A 17 -3.23 -1.34 -3.13
CA GLY A 17 -2.07 -1.47 -4.02
C GLY A 17 -1.22 -0.21 -4.06
N ARG A 18 -1.84 0.97 -4.20
CA ARG A 18 -1.13 2.27 -4.20
C ARG A 18 -0.42 2.57 -2.89
N GLN A 19 -0.98 2.12 -1.76
CA GLN A 19 -0.37 2.29 -0.44
C GLN A 19 0.86 1.40 -0.22
N ASN A 20 1.03 0.33 -1.00
CA ASN A 20 2.15 -0.60 -0.87
C ASN A 20 3.38 -0.14 -1.67
N ARG A 21 3.76 1.13 -1.53
CA ARG A 21 4.90 1.76 -2.20
C ARG A 21 5.86 2.31 -1.15
N SER A 22 7.16 2.30 -1.44
CA SER A 22 8.18 2.90 -0.57
C SER A 22 7.97 4.41 -0.44
N VAL A 23 8.52 4.98 0.63
CA VAL A 23 8.55 6.43 0.81
C VAL A 23 9.42 7.05 -0.30
N PRO A 24 8.94 8.08 -1.02
CA PRO A 24 9.73 8.77 -2.03
C PRO A 24 11.04 9.34 -1.48
N ALA A 25 12.11 9.25 -2.27
CA ALA A 25 13.45 9.67 -1.87
C ALA A 25 13.51 11.14 -1.41
N TRP A 26 12.77 12.03 -2.07
CA TRP A 26 12.74 13.45 -1.70
C TRP A 26 12.12 13.71 -0.32
N ILE A 27 11.20 12.86 0.15
CA ILE A 27 10.63 12.95 1.51
C ILE A 27 11.68 12.51 2.54
N ILE A 28 12.43 11.45 2.21
CA ILE A 28 13.52 10.96 3.07
C ILE A 28 14.57 12.07 3.21
N ALA A 29 14.96 12.71 2.11
CA ALA A 29 15.89 13.84 2.12
C ALA A 29 15.35 15.03 2.93
N LYS A 30 14.09 15.42 2.69
CA LYS A 30 13.43 16.52 3.41
C LYS A 30 13.36 16.28 4.92
N THR A 31 13.19 15.04 5.34
CA THR A 31 13.08 14.65 6.76
C THR A 31 14.40 14.19 7.37
N GLN A 32 15.53 14.38 6.68
CA GLN A 32 16.86 13.93 7.10
C GLN A 32 16.87 12.43 7.50
N GLY A 33 16.05 11.64 6.80
CA GLY A 33 15.91 10.21 7.07
C GLY A 33 15.04 9.84 8.26
N GLY A 34 14.27 10.78 8.82
CA GLY A 34 13.29 10.49 9.88
C GLY A 34 12.09 9.66 9.41
N VAL A 35 11.66 9.81 8.15
CA VAL A 35 10.55 9.04 7.57
C VAL A 35 11.08 8.10 6.49
N ARG A 36 11.35 6.84 6.84
CA ARG A 36 11.89 5.82 5.92
C ARG A 36 10.88 4.79 5.44
N PHE A 37 9.90 4.43 6.27
CA PHE A 37 8.90 3.43 5.94
C PHE A 37 7.57 3.71 6.63
N SER A 38 6.50 3.12 6.08
CA SER A 38 5.17 3.09 6.71
C SER A 38 4.77 1.64 6.97
N PRO A 39 3.98 1.33 8.01
CA PRO A 39 3.40 0.00 8.19
C PRO A 39 2.62 -0.49 6.96
N LYS A 40 2.01 0.44 6.20
CA LYS A 40 1.24 0.13 5.00
C LYS A 40 2.11 -0.15 3.77
N SER A 41 3.32 0.40 3.72
CA SER A 41 4.25 0.21 2.59
C SER A 41 4.99 -1.13 2.62
N ARG A 42 4.97 -1.83 3.76
CA ARG A 42 5.66 -3.12 3.96
C ARG A 42 4.70 -4.32 3.89
N ARG A 43 3.49 -4.13 3.37
CA ARG A 43 2.47 -5.17 3.35
C ARG A 43 2.82 -6.24 2.31
N ASN A 44 2.86 -7.49 2.74
CA ASN A 44 3.11 -8.63 1.86
C ASN A 44 1.86 -9.52 1.78
N TRP A 45 1.48 -9.94 0.56
CA TRP A 45 0.31 -10.77 0.28
C TRP A 45 0.36 -12.17 0.92
N ARG A 46 1.57 -12.66 1.22
CA ARG A 46 1.79 -13.92 1.94
C ARG A 46 1.55 -13.77 3.45
N ARG A 47 1.96 -12.63 4.02
CA ARG A 47 1.94 -12.40 5.48
C ARG A 47 0.65 -11.74 5.97
N SER A 48 0.04 -10.88 5.18
CA SER A 48 -1.15 -10.12 5.59
C SER A 48 -2.20 -10.09 4.48
N LYS A 49 -3.39 -10.59 4.78
CA LYS A 49 -4.53 -10.58 3.85
C LYS A 49 -5.27 -9.25 3.92
N ILE A 50 -5.71 -8.77 2.75
CA ILE A 50 -6.53 -7.56 2.65
C ILE A 50 -7.96 -7.95 3.03
N LYS A 51 -8.52 -7.29 4.03
CA LYS A 51 -9.97 -7.30 4.29
C LYS A 51 -10.55 -6.10 3.55
N ALA A 52 -11.22 -6.35 2.42
CA ALA A 52 -11.77 -5.32 1.53
C ALA A 52 -13.26 -5.57 1.29
#